data_AF-A0A959TID6-F1
#
_entry.id   AF-A0A959TID6-F1
#
_cell.length_a   1.000
_cell.length_b   1.000
_cell.length_c   1.000
_cell.angle_alpha   90.00
_cell.angle_beta   90.00
_cell.angle_gamma   90.00
#
_symmetry.space_group_name_H-M   'P 1'
#
loop_
_entity.id
_entity.type
_entity.pdbx_description
1 polymer ?
#
loop_
_entity_poly.entity_id
_entity_poly.type
_entity_poly.pdbx_seq_one_letter_code
_entity_poly.pdbx_strand_id
1 'polypeptide(L)' 'MKVLVICTGNPGKRKEIEEMLPAAVRVLVPADLGIRSELPETGATLEENAL' A
#
# COMPACT_ATOMS: atom_id res chain seq x y z
N MET A 1 4.48 -17.33 -7.74
CA MET A 1 3.75 -16.05 -7.77
C MET A 1 4.21 -15.22 -6.58
N LYS A 2 4.62 -13.96 -6.78
CA LYS A 2 5.05 -13.08 -5.68
C LYS A 2 3.90 -12.15 -5.29
N VAL A 3 3.77 -11.86 -4.00
CA VAL A 3 2.75 -10.95 -3.47
C VAL A 3 3.46 -9.77 -2.82
N LEU A 4 3.00 -8.57 -3.11
CA LEU A 4 3.46 -7.33 -2.50
C LEU A 4 2.27 -6.68 -1.81
N VAL A 5 2.42 -6.38 -0.52
CA VAL A 5 1.43 -5.59 0.23
C VAL A 5 1.88 -4.14 0.21
N ILE A 6 1.03 -3.25 -0.29
CA ILE A 6 1.26 -1.81 -0.25
C ILE A 6 0.35 -1.22 0.84
N CYS A 7 0.96 -0.66 1.88
CA CYS A 7 0.25 -0.08 3.02
C CYS A 7 -0.35 1.30 2.68
N THR A 8 -1.33 1.34 1.78
CA THR A 8 -2.07 2.54 1.40
C THR A 8 -3.58 2.31 1.52
N GLY A 9 -4.31 3.29 2.05
CA GLY A 9 -5.77 3.35 1.95
C GLY A 9 -6.27 4.02 0.66
N ASN A 10 -5.39 4.67 -0.10
CA ASN A 10 -5.74 5.40 -1.31
C ASN A 10 -5.84 4.45 -2.54
N PRO A 11 -7.02 4.31 -3.17
CA PRO A 11 -7.22 3.44 -4.33
C PRO A 11 -6.48 3.91 -5.59
N GLY A 12 -6.21 5.21 -5.72
CA GLY A 12 -5.40 5.76 -6.83
C GLY A 12 -3.96 5.25 -6.79
N LYS A 13 -3.33 5.32 -5.61
CA LYS A 13 -1.96 4.81 -5.39
C LYS A 13 -1.86 3.31 -5.70
N ARG A 14 -2.88 2.52 -5.33
CA ARG A 14 -2.94 1.09 -5.65
C ARG A 14 -2.87 0.87 -7.17
N LYS A 15 -3.71 1.57 -7.92
CA LYS A 15 -3.78 1.45 -9.39
C LYS A 15 -2.45 1.84 -10.04
N GLU A 16 -1.86 2.95 -9.62
CA GLU A 16 -0.56 3.42 -10.14
C GLU A 16 0.55 2.38 -9.90
N ILE A 17 0.61 1.79 -8.71
CA ILE A 17 1.62 0.77 -8.38
C ILE A 17 1.38 -0.54 -9.14
N GLU A 18 0.11 -0.95 -9.31
CA GLU A 18 -0.24 -2.11 -10.14
C GLU A 18 0.22 -1.92 -11.59
N GLU A 19 0.13 -0.70 -12.15
CA GLU A 19 0.60 -0.37 -13.50
C GLU A 19 2.14 -0.33 -13.62
N MET A 20 2.85 -0.01 -12.54
CA MET A 20 4.32 0.03 -12.51
C MET A 20 4.97 -1.35 -12.34
N LEU A 21 4.24 -2.34 -11.84
CA LEU A 21 4.79 -3.65 -11.50
C LEU A 21 4.58 -4.68 -12.63
N PRO A 22 5.48 -5.67 -12.75
CA PRO A 22 5.25 -6.79 -13.66
C PRO A 22 3.98 -7.55 -13.29
N ALA A 23 3.22 -8.01 -14.30
CA ALA A 23 1.98 -8.78 -14.10
C ALA A 23 2.13 -10.07 -13.26
N ALA A 24 3.35 -10.55 -13.07
CA ALA A 24 3.65 -11.69 -12.20
C ALA A 24 3.63 -11.36 -10.69
N VAL A 25 3.49 -10.08 -10.33
CA VAL A 25 3.37 -9.59 -8.96
C VAL A 25 1.91 -9.24 -8.68
N ARG A 26 1.35 -9.86 -7.64
CA ARG A 26 0.03 -9.50 -7.13
C ARG A 26 0.18 -8.41 -6.08
N VAL A 27 -0.52 -7.30 -6.26
CA VAL A 27 -0.61 -6.22 -5.27
C VAL A 27 -1.81 -6.48 -4.36
N LEU A 28 -1.59 -6.33 -3.05
CA LEU A 28 -2.64 -6.29 -2.02
C LEU A 28 -2.54 -4.98 -1.25
N VAL A 29 -3.66 -4.51 -0.72
CA VAL A 29 -3.73 -3.41 0.25
C VAL A 29 -4.25 -3.90 1.61
N PRO A 30 -4.05 -3.15 2.71
CA PRO A 30 -4.52 -3.55 4.04
C PRO A 30 -6.01 -3.96 4.08
N ALA A 31 -6.86 -3.27 3.31
CA ALA A 31 -8.29 -3.59 3.22
C ALA A 31 -8.56 -4.99 2.64
N ASP A 32 -7.72 -5.50 1.74
CA ASP A 32 -7.82 -6.87 1.20
C ASP A 32 -7.51 -7.93 2.29
N LEU A 33 -6.81 -7.52 3.36
CA LEU A 33 -6.43 -8.35 4.51
C LEU A 33 -7.36 -8.13 5.72
N GLY A 34 -8.42 -7.34 5.57
CA GLY A 34 -9.35 -7.02 6.65
C GLY A 34 -8.90 -5.89 7.58
N ILE A 35 -7.77 -5.23 7.29
CA ILE A 35 -7.28 -4.06 8.04
C ILE A 35 -7.89 -2.82 7.41
N ARG A 36 -8.87 -2.21 8.10
CA ARG A 36 -9.65 -1.07 7.58
C ARG A 36 -9.39 0.26 8.29
N SER A 37 -8.64 0.24 9.37
CA SER A 37 -8.23 1.44 10.09
C SER A 37 -7.06 2.11 9.37
N GLU A 38 -7.09 3.43 9.28
CA GLU A 38 -5.91 4.20 8.91
C GLU A 38 -4.87 4.15 10.03
N LEU A 39 -3.59 4.12 9.65
CA LEU A 39 -2.49 4.22 10.59
C LEU A 39 -2.29 5.69 10.97
N PRO A 40 -2.05 6.01 12.24
CA PRO A 40 -1.79 7.38 12.66
C PRO A 40 -0.44 7.87 12.10
N GLU A 41 -0.47 8.98 11.39
CA GLU A 41 0.72 9.66 10.86
C GLU A 41 1.27 10.64 11.91
N THR A 42 2.06 10.15 12.86
CA THR A 42 2.61 10.96 13.97
C THR A 42 4.03 11.45 13.74
N GLY A 43 4.68 11.02 12.66
CA GLY A 43 6.02 11.48 12.29
C GLY A 43 6.03 12.96 11.91
N ALA A 44 7.19 13.59 12.07
CA ALA A 44 7.44 14.95 11.63
C ALA A 44 7.69 15.03 10.11
N THR A 45 7.95 13.90 9.45
CA THR A 45 8.26 13.84 8.02
C THR A 45 7.49 12.74 7.29
N LEU A 46 7.38 12.88 5.96
CA LEU A 46 6.78 11.85 5.11
C LEU A 46 7.58 10.53 5.13
N GLU A 47 8.89 10.63 5.29
CA GLU A 47 9.79 9.47 5.42
C GLU A 47 9.47 8.73 6.72
N GLU A 48 9.33 9.44 7.84
CA GLU A 48 8.95 8.84 9.13
C GLU A 48 7.57 8.18 9.08
N ASN A 49 6.60 8.75 8.37
CA ASN A 49 5.26 8.15 8.23
C ASN A 49 5.23 6.96 7.26
N ALA A 50 6.26 6.78 6.42
CA ALA A 50 6.34 5.70 5.44
C ALA A 50 7.11 4.46 5.94
N LEU A 51 7.95 4.63 6.97
CA LEU A 51 8.72 3.57 7.65
C LEU A 51 7.84 2.73 8.59
#